data_AF-A0A7T5JPY6-F1
#
_entry.id   AF-A0A7T5JPY6-F1
#
_cell.length_a   1.000
_cell.length_b   1.000
_cell.length_c   1.000
_cell.angle_alpha   90.00
_cell.angle_beta   90.00
_cell.angle_gamma   90.00
#
_symmetry.space_group_name_H-M   'P 1'
#
loop_
_entity.id
_entity.type
_entity.pdbx_description
1 polymer ?
#
loop_
_entity_poly.entity_id
_entity_poly.type
_entity_poly.pdbx_seq_one_letter_code
_entity_poly.pdbx_strand_id
1 'polypeptide(L)'
;MRQSLAKALKLILVPALLLLALAGCGTPSAAYSYPLESVVAKDGGLTSKIYRAENKAVPEVAAELSAQRTPDEISKEDEKHMFLVYADEWIHLQQDEAKPSDTLIEVDSKEFVRQNYDPSFLEGYILGSLLSDLFDGHKSYPGSYRGYTTKDVYKPAGKYRAPTAKELKQTPPVTTERSGSIIKRGAKKPDTAVGAEGSLTKKRVDSTSGQTGKIIRSDPRSPSISDSSGMSKKKKSVFSSPKRKSAPRTKVGGFGRITKRR
;
A
#
# COMPACT_ATOMS: atom_id res chain seq x y z
N MET A 1 -58.64 1.66 2.18
CA MET A 1 -57.76 2.29 3.19
C MET A 1 -56.50 1.48 3.52
N ARG A 2 -56.56 0.16 3.82
CA ARG A 2 -55.36 -0.62 4.20
C ARG A 2 -54.29 -0.73 3.10
N GLN A 3 -54.69 -0.79 1.82
CA GLN A 3 -53.75 -0.91 0.71
C GLN A 3 -53.02 0.39 0.35
N SER A 4 -53.63 1.56 0.56
CA SER A 4 -52.96 2.85 0.34
C SER A 4 -51.96 3.15 1.46
N LEU A 5 -52.27 2.75 2.69
CA LEU A 5 -51.36 2.80 3.85
C LEU A 5 -50.13 1.91 3.67
N ALA A 6 -50.31 0.66 3.22
CA ALA A 6 -49.19 -0.25 2.96
C ALA A 6 -48.30 0.21 1.80
N LYS A 7 -48.87 0.84 0.77
CA LYS A 7 -48.11 1.45 -0.33
C LYS A 7 -47.34 2.68 0.13
N ALA A 8 -47.94 3.55 0.94
CA ALA A 8 -47.27 4.72 1.53
C ALA A 8 -46.12 4.31 2.47
N LEU A 9 -46.33 3.28 3.30
CA LEU A 9 -45.30 2.74 4.18
C LEU A 9 -44.10 2.18 3.39
N LYS A 10 -44.34 1.45 2.30
CA LYS A 10 -43.27 0.99 1.40
C LYS A 10 -42.56 2.15 0.70
N LEU A 11 -43.30 3.19 0.29
CA LEU A 11 -42.74 4.38 -0.36
C LEU A 11 -41.83 5.20 0.57
N ILE A 12 -42.05 5.15 1.89
CA ILE A 12 -41.21 5.81 2.90
C ILE A 12 -40.05 4.90 3.35
N LEU A 13 -40.29 3.59 3.44
CA LEU A 13 -39.30 2.63 3.95
C LEU A 13 -38.12 2.42 2.99
N VAL A 14 -38.35 2.47 1.67
CA VAL A 14 -37.30 2.36 0.65
C VAL A 14 -36.28 3.52 0.71
N PRO A 15 -36.69 4.81 0.71
CA PRO A 15 -35.75 5.91 0.85
C PRO A 15 -35.11 5.97 2.24
N ALA A 16 -35.83 5.58 3.31
CA ALA A 16 -35.23 5.49 4.64
C ALA A 16 -34.11 4.44 4.70
N LEU A 17 -34.32 3.25 4.12
CA LEU A 17 -33.29 2.21 4.03
C LEU A 17 -32.10 2.66 3.17
N LEU A 18 -32.35 3.42 2.10
CA LEU A 18 -31.31 3.98 1.24
C LEU A 18 -30.46 5.04 1.98
N LEU A 19 -31.10 5.87 2.81
CA LEU A 19 -30.41 6.86 3.66
C LEU A 19 -29.56 6.18 4.74
N LEU A 20 -30.04 5.09 5.36
CA LEU A 20 -29.21 4.29 6.27
C LEU A 20 -28.05 3.59 5.55
N ALA A 21 -28.24 3.13 4.31
CA ALA A 21 -27.18 2.50 3.54
C ALA A 21 -26.08 3.48 3.11
N LEU A 22 -26.41 4.75 2.86
CA LEU A 22 -25.44 5.80 2.55
C LEU A 22 -24.58 6.22 3.76
N ALA A 23 -25.13 6.14 4.97
CA ALA A 23 -24.39 6.38 6.21
C ALA A 23 -23.38 5.27 6.58
N GLY A 24 -23.41 4.13 5.86
CA GLY A 24 -22.52 2.98 6.10
C GLY A 24 -21.11 3.11 5.51
N CYS A 25 -20.80 4.20 4.80
CA CYS A 25 -19.42 4.47 4.40
C CYS A 25 -18.74 5.17 5.57
N GLY A 26 -17.99 4.41 6.37
CA GLY A 26 -17.27 4.90 7.54
C GLY A 26 -16.54 6.21 7.24
N THR A 27 -16.74 7.22 8.08
CA THR A 27 -16.17 8.55 7.87
C THR A 27 -14.66 8.43 7.81
N PRO A 28 -14.01 8.87 6.71
CA PRO A 28 -12.57 8.81 6.63
C PRO A 28 -11.95 9.68 7.73
N SER A 29 -11.01 9.11 8.49
CA SER A 29 -10.20 9.82 9.46
C SER A 29 -9.55 11.07 8.86
N ALA A 30 -9.61 12.19 9.57
CA ALA A 30 -8.99 13.46 9.13
C ALA A 30 -7.47 13.32 8.90
N ALA A 31 -6.85 12.33 9.57
CA ALA A 31 -5.44 12.01 9.42
C ALA A 31 -5.03 11.51 8.02
N TYR A 32 -5.96 11.06 7.17
CA TYR A 32 -5.65 10.62 5.80
C TYR A 32 -5.09 11.72 4.89
N SER A 33 -5.17 12.99 5.32
CA SER A 33 -4.53 14.13 4.63
C SER A 33 -3.00 14.13 4.74
N TYR A 34 -2.44 13.38 5.70
CA TYR A 34 -1.00 13.28 5.95
C TYR A 34 -0.37 12.05 5.29
N PRO A 35 0.94 12.09 4.96
CA PRO A 35 1.65 10.93 4.43
C PRO A 35 1.71 9.80 5.45
N LEU A 36 1.35 8.59 5.01
CA LEU A 36 1.43 7.36 5.81
C LEU A 36 2.88 6.91 5.97
N GLU A 37 3.31 6.69 7.21
CA GLU A 37 4.66 6.24 7.57
C GLU A 37 4.68 4.74 7.88
N SER A 38 3.70 4.25 8.65
CA SER A 38 3.67 2.87 9.11
C SER A 38 2.25 2.40 9.40
N VAL A 39 2.06 1.08 9.36
CA VAL A 39 0.80 0.43 9.71
C VAL A 39 1.10 -0.77 10.56
N VAL A 40 0.43 -0.85 11.71
CA VAL A 40 0.39 -2.03 12.56
C VAL A 40 -1.03 -2.56 12.50
N ALA A 41 -1.20 -3.73 11.89
CA ALA A 41 -2.48 -4.43 11.87
C ALA A 41 -2.27 -5.85 12.41
N LYS A 42 -3.11 -6.26 13.36
CA LYS A 42 -3.23 -7.64 13.84
C LYS A 42 -4.65 -8.14 13.63
N ASP A 43 -4.81 -9.46 13.63
CA ASP A 43 -6.12 -10.11 13.55
C ASP A 43 -7.06 -9.62 14.67
N GLY A 44 -8.35 -9.51 14.36
CA GLY A 44 -9.37 -9.11 15.34
C GLY A 44 -9.62 -7.60 15.47
N GLY A 45 -9.33 -6.80 14.43
CA GLY A 45 -9.68 -5.37 14.41
C GLY A 45 -8.68 -4.45 15.12
N LEU A 46 -7.51 -4.98 15.49
CA LEU A 46 -6.42 -4.23 16.12
C LEU A 46 -5.61 -3.52 15.05
N THR A 47 -5.91 -2.25 14.82
CA THR A 47 -5.22 -1.45 13.80
C THR A 47 -4.71 -0.15 14.37
N SER A 48 -3.49 0.19 13.97
CA SER A 48 -2.82 1.45 14.27
C SER A 48 -2.13 1.92 12.99
N LYS A 49 -2.46 3.12 12.54
CA LYS A 49 -1.88 3.74 11.34
C LYS A 49 -1.12 4.99 11.75
N ILE A 50 0.12 5.09 11.32
CA ILE A 50 0.99 6.20 11.69
C ILE A 50 1.23 7.05 10.46
N TYR A 51 0.92 8.33 10.59
CA TYR A 51 1.17 9.37 9.61
C TYR A 51 2.17 10.38 10.16
N ARG A 52 2.75 11.17 9.26
CA ARG A 52 3.72 12.20 9.62
C ARG A 52 3.26 13.58 9.16
N ALA A 53 3.23 14.52 10.08
CA ALA A 53 3.12 15.94 9.80
C ALA A 53 4.52 16.57 9.85
N GLU A 54 5.06 16.89 8.69
CA GLU A 54 6.38 17.51 8.59
C GLU A 54 6.34 18.99 9.00
N ASN A 55 7.27 19.42 9.85
CA ASN A 55 7.42 20.81 10.31
C ASN A 55 6.16 21.41 10.95
N LYS A 56 5.36 20.59 11.65
CA LYS A 56 4.19 21.04 12.41
C LYS A 56 4.27 20.56 13.84
N ALA A 57 3.93 21.44 14.78
CA ALA A 57 3.87 21.11 16.20
C ALA A 57 2.60 20.33 16.55
N VAL A 58 2.64 19.60 17.66
CA VAL A 58 1.52 18.76 18.13
C VAL A 58 0.21 19.56 18.27
N PRO A 59 0.19 20.74 18.93
CA PRO A 59 -1.04 21.53 19.07
C PRO A 59 -1.59 22.07 17.74
N GLU A 60 -0.71 22.42 16.80
CA GLU A 60 -1.10 22.89 15.47
C GLU A 60 -1.82 21.79 14.70
N VAL A 61 -1.26 20.58 14.70
CA VAL A 61 -1.89 19.41 14.08
C VAL A 61 -3.20 19.06 14.78
N ALA A 62 -3.28 19.19 16.11
CA ALA A 62 -4.51 18.97 16.86
C ALA A 62 -5.62 19.93 16.44
N ALA A 63 -5.31 21.22 16.27
CA ALA A 63 -6.24 22.24 15.81
C ALA A 63 -6.70 21.96 14.37
N GLU A 64 -5.81 21.55 13.47
CA GLU A 64 -6.16 21.24 12.09
C GLU A 64 -7.07 20.01 11.97
N LEU A 65 -6.79 18.95 12.73
CA LEU A 65 -7.60 17.73 12.71
C LEU A 65 -8.97 17.96 13.35
N SER A 66 -9.02 18.69 14.47
CA SER A 66 -10.30 19.02 15.14
C SER A 66 -11.17 19.97 14.32
N ALA A 67 -10.56 20.84 13.50
CA ALA A 67 -11.29 21.68 12.55
C ALA A 67 -11.89 20.88 11.38
N GLN A 68 -11.26 19.78 10.96
CA GLN A 68 -11.78 18.89 9.91
C GLN A 68 -12.89 17.98 10.42
N ARG A 69 -12.70 17.41 11.62
CA ARG A 69 -13.66 16.53 12.29
C ARG A 69 -13.67 16.84 13.78
N THR A 70 -14.81 17.24 14.30
CA THR A 70 -14.95 17.54 15.73
C THR A 70 -14.79 16.26 16.55
N PRO A 71 -13.81 16.19 17.47
CA PRO A 71 -13.65 15.07 18.39
C PRO A 71 -14.65 15.15 19.54
N ASP A 72 -14.96 14.00 20.14
CA ASP A 72 -15.79 13.90 21.34
C ASP A 72 -15.05 14.44 22.56
N GLU A 73 -13.73 14.23 22.60
CA GLU A 73 -12.85 14.75 23.64
C GLU A 73 -11.47 15.13 23.07
N ILE A 74 -10.87 16.19 23.62
CA ILE A 74 -9.50 16.62 23.33
C ILE A 74 -8.76 16.68 24.66
N SER A 75 -7.56 16.10 24.70
CA SER A 75 -6.70 16.23 25.87
C SER A 75 -6.29 17.68 26.13
N LYS A 76 -5.66 17.92 27.28
CA LYS A 76 -4.96 19.19 27.51
C LYS A 76 -3.90 19.41 26.43
N GLU A 77 -3.68 20.69 26.12
CA GLU A 77 -2.63 21.10 25.18
C GLU A 77 -1.24 20.79 25.75
N ASP A 78 -0.44 20.08 24.97
CA ASP A 78 0.93 19.70 25.30
C ASP A 78 1.75 19.56 24.02
N GLU A 79 3.01 19.99 24.06
CA GLU A 79 3.88 20.01 22.87
C GLU A 79 4.36 18.62 22.45
N LYS A 80 4.29 17.63 23.35
CA LYS A 80 4.84 16.28 23.14
C LYS A 80 3.76 15.27 22.86
N HIS A 81 2.64 15.33 23.57
CA HIS A 81 1.57 14.34 23.51
C HIS A 81 0.19 14.97 23.60
N MET A 82 -0.64 14.77 22.59
CA MET A 82 -2.05 15.10 22.65
C MET A 82 -2.91 13.95 22.15
N PHE A 83 -4.14 13.88 22.64
CA PHE A 83 -5.13 12.89 22.23
C PHE A 83 -6.38 13.58 21.71
N LEU A 84 -6.89 13.08 20.58
CA LEU A 84 -8.19 13.42 20.03
C LEU A 84 -9.02 12.14 20.02
N VAL A 85 -10.09 12.12 20.81
CA VAL A 85 -10.95 10.95 20.93
C VAL A 85 -12.18 11.12 20.08
N TYR A 86 -12.54 10.05 19.36
CA TYR A 86 -13.77 9.97 18.61
C TYR A 86 -14.49 8.66 18.94
N ALA A 87 -15.73 8.55 18.47
CA ALA A 87 -16.59 7.40 18.71
C ALA A 87 -15.97 6.06 18.28
N ASP A 88 -15.24 6.03 17.16
CA ASP A 88 -14.72 4.82 16.51
C ASP A 88 -13.19 4.66 16.58
N GLU A 89 -12.45 5.75 16.70
CA GLU A 89 -10.99 5.77 16.68
C GLU A 89 -10.42 6.81 17.65
N TRP A 90 -9.18 6.60 18.04
CA TRP A 90 -8.41 7.50 18.89
C TRP A 90 -7.20 7.96 18.08
N ILE A 91 -6.96 9.27 18.08
CA ILE A 91 -5.76 9.83 17.45
C ILE A 91 -4.82 10.30 18.54
N HIS A 92 -3.64 9.69 18.59
CA HIS A 92 -2.54 10.09 19.44
C HIS A 92 -1.54 10.90 18.60
N LEU A 93 -1.38 12.16 18.97
CA LEU A 93 -0.41 13.08 18.40
C LEU A 93 0.84 13.08 19.27
N GLN A 94 1.98 12.81 18.67
CA GLN A 94 3.24 12.70 19.37
C GLN A 94 4.36 13.45 18.64
N GLN A 95 5.18 14.21 19.35
CA GLN A 95 6.40 14.78 18.78
C GLN A 95 7.40 13.68 18.41
N ASP A 96 8.00 13.74 17.23
CA ASP A 96 9.04 12.79 16.83
C ASP A 96 10.35 13.06 17.60
N GLU A 97 10.81 12.09 18.38
CA GLU A 97 12.07 12.16 19.15
C GLU A 97 13.30 12.36 18.25
N ALA A 98 13.29 11.80 17.04
CA ALA A 98 14.39 11.95 16.09
C ALA A 98 14.32 13.28 15.33
N LYS A 99 13.13 13.87 15.21
CA LYS A 99 12.87 15.14 14.51
C LYS A 99 11.81 15.96 15.26
N PRO A 100 12.20 16.74 16.28
CA PRO A 100 11.23 17.47 17.12
C PRO A 100 10.36 18.50 16.39
N SER A 101 10.73 18.88 15.17
CA SER A 101 9.91 19.73 14.28
C SER A 101 8.70 18.99 13.68
N ASP A 102 8.74 17.66 13.65
CA ASP A 102 7.71 16.82 13.05
C ASP A 102 6.79 16.26 14.15
N THR A 103 5.53 16.06 13.78
CA THR A 103 4.54 15.37 14.60
C THR A 103 4.16 14.05 13.95
N LEU A 104 4.17 13.00 14.74
CA LEU A 104 3.63 11.69 14.43
C LEU A 104 2.15 11.65 14.80
N ILE A 105 1.33 11.20 13.87
CA ILE A 105 -0.11 11.09 14.03
C ILE A 105 -0.45 9.61 14.01
N GLU A 106 -0.75 9.04 15.16
CA GLU A 106 -1.12 7.65 15.32
C GLU A 106 -2.64 7.53 15.43
N VAL A 107 -3.25 6.84 14.46
CA VAL A 107 -4.70 6.59 14.40
C VAL A 107 -4.95 5.15 14.79
N ASP A 108 -5.49 4.98 15.99
CA ASP A 108 -5.70 3.70 16.65
C ASP A 108 -7.18 3.33 16.70
N SER A 109 -7.49 2.06 16.45
CA SER A 109 -8.83 1.55 16.76
C SER A 109 -9.05 1.50 18.27
N LYS A 110 -10.31 1.63 18.71
CA LYS A 110 -10.66 1.57 20.14
C LYS A 110 -10.15 0.29 20.80
N GLU A 111 -10.19 -0.84 20.08
CA GLU A 111 -9.67 -2.13 20.54
C GLU A 111 -8.16 -2.11 20.71
N PHE A 112 -7.45 -1.40 19.83
CA PHE A 112 -6.00 -1.27 19.91
C PHE A 112 -5.60 -0.47 21.14
N VAL A 113 -6.28 0.66 21.41
CA VAL A 113 -6.05 1.45 22.62
C VAL A 113 -6.25 0.60 23.86
N ARG A 114 -7.41 -0.07 23.95
CA ARG A 114 -7.79 -0.92 25.10
C ARG A 114 -6.80 -2.05 25.38
N GLN A 115 -6.18 -2.62 24.34
CA GLN A 115 -5.31 -3.80 24.50
C GLN A 115 -3.82 -3.46 24.64
N ASN A 116 -3.39 -2.27 24.20
CA ASN A 116 -1.96 -1.95 24.12
C ASN A 116 -1.56 -0.81 25.06
N TYR A 117 -2.42 0.19 25.27
CA TYR A 117 -2.05 1.36 26.08
C TYR A 117 -2.06 1.06 27.58
N ASP A 118 -1.21 1.79 28.30
CA ASP A 118 -1.21 1.84 29.76
C ASP A 118 -2.31 2.80 30.24
N PRO A 119 -3.31 2.32 31.03
CA PRO A 119 -4.39 3.17 31.54
C PRO A 119 -3.87 4.38 32.31
N SER A 120 -2.82 4.20 33.13
CA SER A 120 -2.22 5.27 33.95
C SER A 120 -1.58 6.36 33.09
N PHE A 121 -1.10 6.01 31.90
CA PHE A 121 -0.60 6.98 30.94
C PHE A 121 -1.74 7.79 30.33
N LEU A 122 -2.83 7.14 29.94
CA LEU A 122 -4.00 7.80 29.36
C LEU A 122 -4.72 8.71 30.36
N GLU A 123 -4.78 8.35 31.65
CA GLU A 123 -5.37 9.15 32.73
C GLU A 123 -4.74 10.55 32.85
N GLY A 124 -3.48 10.72 32.42
CA GLY A 124 -2.83 12.03 32.39
C GLY A 124 -3.44 13.00 31.38
N TYR A 125 -4.09 12.48 30.33
CA TYR A 125 -4.52 13.24 29.16
C TYR A 125 -6.04 13.24 28.96
N ILE A 126 -6.70 12.14 29.30
CA ILE A 126 -8.12 11.88 29.01
C ILE A 126 -8.90 11.75 30.31
N LEU A 127 -10.18 12.12 30.28
CA LEU A 127 -11.09 12.06 31.40
C LEU A 127 -11.31 10.61 31.89
N GLY A 128 -11.25 10.43 33.20
CA GLY A 128 -11.37 9.11 33.84
C GLY A 128 -12.67 8.38 33.54
N SER A 129 -13.78 9.07 33.24
CA SER A 129 -15.05 8.43 32.86
C SER A 129 -14.96 7.72 31.51
N LEU A 130 -14.30 8.34 30.53
CA LEU A 130 -14.12 7.75 29.21
C LEU A 130 -13.16 6.55 29.26
N LEU A 131 -12.12 6.64 30.09
CA LEU A 131 -11.21 5.53 30.33
C LEU A 131 -11.89 4.39 31.06
N SER A 132 -12.72 4.70 32.06
CA SER A 132 -13.55 3.70 32.74
C SER A 132 -14.40 2.96 31.69
N ASP A 133 -15.16 3.66 30.85
CA ASP A 133 -15.97 3.02 29.80
C ASP A 133 -15.16 2.18 28.80
N LEU A 134 -13.90 2.55 28.54
CA LEU A 134 -12.99 1.80 27.67
C LEU A 134 -12.49 0.50 28.32
N PHE A 135 -12.24 0.51 29.64
CA PHE A 135 -11.58 -0.57 30.38
C PHE A 135 -12.49 -1.39 31.32
N ASP A 136 -13.69 -0.93 31.66
CA ASP A 136 -14.62 -1.52 32.66
C ASP A 136 -15.24 -2.86 32.21
N GLY A 137 -15.14 -3.21 30.93
CA GLY A 137 -15.90 -4.32 30.35
C GLY A 137 -15.31 -5.74 30.42
N HIS A 138 -13.99 -5.94 30.55
CA HIS A 138 -13.39 -7.28 30.39
C HIS A 138 -12.03 -7.44 31.06
N LYS A 139 -11.53 -8.70 31.14
CA LYS A 139 -10.16 -9.10 31.51
C LYS A 139 -9.12 -8.50 30.54
N SER A 140 -9.02 -7.18 30.48
CA SER A 140 -8.00 -6.47 29.73
C SER A 140 -6.72 -6.57 30.53
N TYR A 141 -5.70 -7.20 29.97
CA TYR A 141 -4.35 -7.02 30.49
C TYR A 141 -3.89 -5.64 30.01
N PRO A 142 -3.66 -4.68 30.91
CA PRO A 142 -3.16 -3.37 30.50
C PRO A 142 -1.83 -3.57 29.79
N GLY A 143 -1.71 -2.96 28.61
CA GLY A 143 -0.43 -2.94 27.91
C GLY A 143 0.49 -1.88 28.49
N SER A 144 1.71 -1.80 27.97
CA SER A 144 2.72 -0.81 28.38
C SER A 144 2.99 0.24 27.31
N TYR A 145 2.12 0.34 26.29
CA TYR A 145 2.32 1.22 25.17
C TYR A 145 2.04 2.68 25.54
N ARG A 146 2.92 3.57 25.07
CA ARG A 146 2.87 5.01 25.35
C ARG A 146 3.04 5.87 24.10
N GLY A 147 2.88 5.27 22.92
CA GLY A 147 3.02 5.94 21.63
C GLY A 147 4.09 5.33 20.73
N TYR A 148 4.07 5.73 19.46
CA TYR A 148 4.84 5.11 18.39
C TYR A 148 6.37 5.13 18.60
N THR A 149 6.91 6.10 19.34
CA THR A 149 8.36 6.14 19.61
C THR A 149 8.82 5.01 20.55
N THR A 150 7.92 4.45 21.36
CA THR A 150 8.24 3.38 22.32
C THR A 150 8.25 1.98 21.71
N LYS A 151 7.84 1.83 20.45
CA LYS A 151 7.97 0.54 19.75
C LYS A 151 9.34 0.40 19.14
N ASP A 152 9.99 -0.71 19.46
CA ASP A 152 10.93 -1.32 18.54
C ASP A 152 10.20 -1.50 17.21
N VAL A 153 10.42 -0.56 16.28
CA VAL A 153 10.00 -0.65 14.88
C VAL A 153 10.23 -2.09 14.49
N TYR A 154 9.19 -2.81 14.06
CA TYR A 154 9.32 -4.21 13.65
C TYR A 154 10.40 -4.25 12.56
N LYS A 155 11.62 -4.58 12.98
CA LYS A 155 12.73 -4.84 12.08
C LYS A 155 12.50 -6.27 11.67
N PRO A 156 12.11 -6.55 10.41
CA PRO A 156 12.05 -7.93 9.97
C PRO A 156 13.39 -8.57 10.33
N ALA A 157 13.38 -9.74 10.97
CA ALA A 157 14.59 -10.41 11.47
C ALA A 157 15.56 -10.87 10.36
N GLY A 158 15.43 -10.33 9.15
CA GLY A 158 16.30 -10.56 8.01
C GLY A 158 16.76 -9.23 7.41
N LYS A 159 18.06 -9.13 7.13
CA LYS A 159 18.57 -8.09 6.22
C LYS A 159 17.98 -8.36 4.84
N TYR A 160 17.31 -7.38 4.23
CA TYR A 160 16.91 -7.48 2.83
C TYR A 160 18.17 -7.69 2.00
N ARG A 161 18.30 -8.90 1.42
CA ARG A 161 19.40 -9.26 0.54
C ARG A 161 18.83 -9.63 -0.81
N ALA A 162 19.53 -9.25 -1.88
CA ALA A 162 19.23 -9.76 -3.19
C ALA A 162 19.30 -11.30 -3.17
N PRO A 163 18.36 -12.02 -3.82
CA PRO A 163 18.41 -13.47 -3.91
C PRO A 163 19.75 -13.94 -4.47
N THR A 164 20.38 -14.91 -3.81
CA THR A 164 21.62 -15.51 -4.31
C THR A 164 21.35 -16.38 -5.54
N ALA A 165 22.36 -16.58 -6.39
CA ALA A 165 22.24 -17.39 -7.60
C ALA A 165 21.84 -18.87 -7.33
N LYS A 166 21.98 -19.35 -6.09
CA LYS A 166 21.50 -20.67 -5.65
C LYS A 166 20.00 -20.63 -5.31
N GLU A 167 19.53 -19.59 -4.64
CA GLU A 167 18.10 -19.37 -4.32
C GLU A 167 17.26 -19.12 -5.58
N LEU A 168 17.82 -18.40 -6.57
CA LEU A 168 17.17 -18.21 -7.88
C LEU A 168 17.03 -19.52 -8.68
N LYS A 169 17.84 -20.54 -8.36
CA LYS A 169 17.78 -21.87 -8.99
C LYS A 169 16.94 -22.86 -8.20
N GLN A 170 16.54 -22.51 -6.98
CA GLN A 170 15.59 -23.33 -6.22
C GLN A 170 14.21 -23.18 -6.83
N THR A 171 13.53 -24.31 -7.02
CA THR A 171 12.15 -24.34 -7.48
C THR A 171 11.30 -23.52 -6.51
N PRO A 172 10.41 -22.64 -6.99
CA PRO A 172 9.52 -21.89 -6.09
C PRO A 172 8.77 -22.86 -5.17
N PRO A 173 8.51 -22.46 -3.90
CA PRO A 173 7.74 -23.29 -3.00
C PRO A 173 6.38 -23.60 -3.63
N VAL A 174 6.07 -24.88 -3.72
CA VAL A 174 4.77 -25.35 -4.17
C VAL A 174 3.81 -25.12 -3.01
N THR A 175 2.70 -24.43 -3.26
CA THR A 175 1.64 -24.26 -2.26
C THR A 175 1.17 -25.63 -1.79
N THR A 176 0.77 -25.76 -0.53
CA THR A 176 0.39 -27.04 0.12
C THR A 176 -0.62 -27.86 -0.70
N GLU A 177 -1.48 -27.19 -1.46
CA GLU A 177 -2.52 -27.82 -2.28
C GLU A 177 -2.08 -28.21 -3.70
N ARG A 178 -0.82 -27.96 -4.09
CA ARG A 178 -0.29 -28.20 -5.46
C ARG A 178 -1.12 -27.54 -6.58
N SER A 179 -2.06 -26.68 -6.21
CA SER A 179 -3.03 -26.00 -7.05
C SER A 179 -2.68 -24.52 -7.03
N GLY A 180 -1.83 -24.12 -7.97
CA GLY A 180 -1.44 -22.73 -8.15
C GLY A 180 -0.94 -22.53 -9.57
N SER A 181 -1.73 -21.86 -10.40
CA SER A 181 -1.32 -21.49 -11.76
C SER A 181 -0.41 -20.26 -11.71
N ILE A 182 0.84 -20.40 -12.16
CA ILE A 182 1.72 -19.26 -12.40
C ILE A 182 1.29 -18.59 -13.71
N ILE A 183 0.45 -17.57 -13.62
CA ILE A 183 0.13 -16.74 -14.79
C ILE A 183 1.31 -15.79 -15.01
N LYS A 184 2.15 -16.08 -16.01
CA LYS A 184 3.11 -15.09 -16.53
C LYS A 184 2.30 -13.93 -17.11
N ARG A 185 2.50 -12.73 -16.54
CA ARG A 185 1.90 -11.47 -17.01
C ARG A 185 2.30 -11.24 -18.47
N GLY A 186 1.39 -11.53 -19.40
CA GLY A 186 1.60 -11.42 -20.85
C GLY A 186 0.95 -12.51 -21.71
N ALA A 187 0.46 -13.61 -21.13
CA ALA A 187 -0.28 -14.62 -21.88
C ALA A 187 -1.76 -14.21 -22.08
N LYS A 188 -2.21 -14.04 -23.33
CA LYS A 188 -3.64 -14.19 -23.65
C LYS A 188 -4.05 -15.61 -23.23
N LYS A 189 -5.18 -15.72 -22.53
CA LYS A 189 -5.75 -16.95 -21.95
C LYS A 189 -5.42 -18.21 -22.77
N PRO A 190 -4.90 -19.28 -22.15
CA PRO A 190 -5.18 -20.62 -22.60
C PRO A 190 -6.29 -21.21 -21.71
N ASP A 191 -7.35 -21.66 -22.35
CA ASP A 191 -8.21 -22.68 -21.78
C ASP A 191 -7.38 -23.94 -21.46
N THR A 192 -7.97 -24.78 -20.61
CA THR A 192 -7.61 -26.17 -20.34
C THR A 192 -6.45 -26.49 -19.38
N ALA A 193 -6.83 -27.31 -18.39
CA ALA A 193 -6.01 -27.96 -17.40
C ALA A 193 -4.89 -28.79 -18.03
N VAL A 194 -3.66 -28.62 -17.53
CA VAL A 194 -2.52 -29.49 -17.86
C VAL A 194 -2.27 -30.43 -16.69
N GLY A 195 -2.87 -31.61 -16.79
CA GLY A 195 -2.72 -32.72 -15.84
C GLY A 195 -3.14 -34.08 -16.38
N ALA A 196 -3.49 -34.19 -17.66
CA ALA A 196 -3.82 -35.47 -18.29
C ALA A 196 -2.78 -35.75 -19.39
N GLU A 197 -1.93 -36.74 -19.11
CA GLU A 197 -1.12 -37.50 -20.04
C GLU A 197 0.27 -36.96 -20.46
N GLY A 198 1.31 -37.67 -19.95
CA GLY A 198 2.31 -38.26 -20.84
C GLY A 198 3.59 -37.45 -21.14
N SER A 199 4.62 -37.66 -20.29
CA SER A 199 6.05 -37.59 -20.62
C SER A 199 6.65 -36.25 -21.09
N LEU A 200 7.43 -35.61 -20.21
CA LEU A 200 8.18 -34.37 -20.45
C LEU A 200 9.42 -34.50 -21.34
N THR A 201 9.70 -35.68 -21.93
CA THR A 201 10.91 -35.90 -22.74
C THR A 201 10.67 -36.12 -24.23
N LYS A 202 9.41 -36.13 -24.71
CA LYS A 202 9.12 -36.21 -26.15
C LYS A 202 8.79 -34.84 -26.74
N LYS A 203 9.79 -34.22 -27.38
CA LYS A 203 9.57 -33.17 -28.38
C LYS A 203 8.81 -33.80 -29.56
N ARG A 204 7.52 -33.47 -29.76
CA ARG A 204 6.85 -33.76 -31.03
C ARG A 204 7.60 -33.00 -32.14
N VAL A 205 8.07 -33.75 -33.13
CA VAL A 205 8.59 -33.21 -34.38
C VAL A 205 7.38 -33.07 -35.28
N ASP A 206 6.79 -31.88 -35.32
CA ASP A 206 5.87 -31.53 -36.38
C ASP A 206 6.52 -30.46 -37.26
N SER A 207 6.78 -30.89 -38.49
CA SER A 207 7.33 -30.12 -39.59
C SER A 207 6.36 -29.04 -40.00
N THR A 208 6.69 -27.77 -39.77
CA THR A 208 6.13 -26.67 -40.57
C THR A 208 7.07 -25.47 -40.53
N SER A 209 7.30 -24.94 -41.72
CA SER A 209 8.20 -23.85 -42.10
C SER A 209 8.22 -22.67 -41.13
N GLY A 210 9.43 -22.23 -40.76
CA GLY A 210 9.65 -21.10 -39.87
C GLY A 210 9.03 -19.80 -40.38
N GLN A 211 8.09 -19.26 -39.61
CA GLN A 211 7.88 -17.81 -39.58
C GLN A 211 8.64 -17.24 -38.39
N THR A 212 9.70 -16.52 -38.71
CA THR A 212 10.41 -15.61 -37.80
C THR A 212 9.44 -14.47 -37.48
N GLY A 213 9.01 -14.35 -36.22
CA GLY A 213 8.16 -13.24 -35.79
C GLY A 213 8.88 -11.91 -35.95
N LYS A 214 8.42 -11.08 -36.90
CA LYS A 214 8.87 -9.70 -37.11
C LYS A 214 8.01 -8.77 -36.24
N ILE A 215 8.63 -8.01 -35.35
CA ILE A 215 7.94 -6.93 -34.63
C ILE A 215 7.69 -5.80 -35.63
N ILE A 216 6.45 -5.65 -36.09
CA ILE A 216 6.01 -4.47 -36.84
C ILE A 216 5.52 -3.47 -35.80
N ARG A 217 6.28 -2.38 -35.58
CA ARG A 217 5.75 -1.19 -34.90
C ARG A 217 5.02 -0.37 -35.95
N SER A 218 3.70 -0.35 -35.88
CA SER A 218 2.87 0.56 -36.65
C SER A 218 3.01 1.97 -36.07
N ASP A 219 3.88 2.79 -36.69
CA ASP A 219 3.80 4.26 -36.55
C ASP A 219 2.57 4.74 -37.33
N PRO A 220 1.68 5.55 -36.73
CA PRO A 220 0.60 6.16 -37.50
C PRO A 220 1.15 7.32 -38.34
N ARG A 221 1.25 7.06 -39.66
CA ARG A 221 1.14 8.04 -40.76
C ARG A 221 2.03 9.29 -40.70
N SER A 222 3.15 9.25 -41.43
CA SER A 222 3.68 10.40 -42.18
C SER A 222 2.83 10.68 -43.44
N PRO A 223 3.01 11.75 -44.27
CA PRO A 223 3.93 12.91 -44.18
C PRO A 223 3.27 14.28 -44.57
N SER A 224 4.13 15.31 -44.64
CA SER A 224 3.99 16.63 -45.28
C SER A 224 3.51 17.79 -44.40
N ILE A 225 4.44 18.69 -44.07
CA ILE A 225 4.50 20.05 -44.61
C ILE A 225 5.89 20.64 -44.31
N SER A 226 6.35 21.41 -45.28
CA SER A 226 7.66 22.01 -45.51
C SER A 226 8.09 23.10 -44.52
N ASP A 227 9.42 23.29 -44.50
CA ASP A 227 10.22 24.45 -44.07
C ASP A 227 9.53 25.67 -43.46
N SER A 228 9.99 26.08 -42.27
CA SER A 228 10.81 27.30 -42.14
C SER A 228 11.28 27.55 -40.70
N SER A 229 12.54 27.95 -40.59
CA SER A 229 13.19 28.84 -39.61
C SER A 229 12.59 29.00 -38.20
N GLY A 230 13.43 28.79 -37.17
CA GLY A 230 13.23 29.49 -35.89
C GLY A 230 13.80 28.82 -34.64
N MET A 231 15.08 29.08 -34.38
CA MET A 231 15.66 29.35 -33.06
C MET A 231 14.86 28.93 -31.81
N SER A 232 15.35 27.97 -31.03
CA SER A 232 15.41 28.13 -29.56
C SER A 232 16.21 27.03 -28.87
N LYS A 233 17.05 27.49 -27.95
CA LYS A 233 18.01 26.79 -27.09
C LYS A 233 17.38 25.61 -26.34
N LYS A 234 17.95 24.40 -26.45
CA LYS A 234 17.70 23.31 -25.50
C LYS A 234 18.99 22.76 -24.90
N LYS A 235 18.89 22.61 -23.57
CA LYS A 235 19.89 22.27 -22.56
C LYS A 235 20.75 21.06 -22.97
N LYS A 236 22.05 21.16 -22.70
CA LYS A 236 23.01 20.06 -22.81
C LYS A 236 22.58 18.91 -21.91
N SER A 237 22.18 17.77 -22.48
CA SER A 237 22.10 16.51 -21.77
C SER A 237 23.50 15.87 -21.72
N VAL A 238 23.92 15.48 -20.52
CA VAL A 238 25.25 14.90 -20.19
C VAL A 238 25.34 13.42 -20.59
N PHE A 239 24.42 12.94 -21.43
CA PHE A 239 24.35 11.53 -21.81
C PHE A 239 24.57 11.38 -23.31
N SER A 240 25.82 11.11 -23.70
CA SER A 240 26.13 10.73 -25.07
C SER A 240 25.59 9.33 -25.34
N SER A 241 24.53 9.22 -26.14
CA SER A 241 24.08 7.94 -26.67
C SER A 241 25.21 7.29 -27.49
N PRO A 242 25.61 6.03 -27.20
CA PRO A 242 26.74 5.41 -27.85
C PRO A 242 26.50 5.26 -29.36
N LYS A 243 27.51 5.59 -30.17
CA LYS A 243 27.50 5.41 -31.63
C LYS A 243 27.20 3.94 -31.95
N ARG A 244 26.20 3.70 -32.80
CA ARG A 244 25.82 2.38 -33.33
C ARG A 244 27.01 1.80 -34.10
N LYS A 245 27.80 0.94 -33.46
CA LYS A 245 28.68 0.03 -34.19
C LYS A 245 27.79 -1.06 -34.79
N SER A 246 27.86 -1.23 -36.11
CA SER A 246 27.18 -2.31 -36.82
C SER A 246 27.45 -3.66 -36.14
N ALA A 247 26.43 -4.52 -36.10
CA ALA A 247 26.55 -5.85 -35.50
C ALA A 247 27.73 -6.63 -36.14
N PRO A 248 28.49 -7.40 -35.34
CA PRO A 248 29.59 -8.20 -35.87
C PRO A 248 29.06 -9.19 -36.92
N ARG A 249 29.68 -9.24 -38.10
CA ARG A 249 29.39 -10.25 -39.12
C ARG A 249 29.75 -11.62 -38.56
N THR A 250 28.76 -12.41 -38.19
CA THR A 250 28.94 -13.84 -37.94
C THR A 250 28.70 -14.57 -39.26
N LYS A 251 29.76 -15.11 -39.86
CA LYS A 251 29.63 -16.01 -41.01
C LYS A 251 29.36 -17.41 -40.44
N VAL A 252 28.14 -17.91 -40.63
CA VAL A 252 27.76 -19.26 -40.18
C VAL A 252 28.52 -20.26 -41.05
N GLY A 253 29.32 -21.16 -40.42
CA GLY A 253 30.03 -22.25 -41.10
C GLY A 253 31.58 -22.21 -41.06
N GLY A 254 32.21 -21.29 -40.33
CA GLY A 254 33.68 -21.26 -40.18
C GLY A 254 34.16 -21.64 -38.78
N PHE A 255 34.97 -22.69 -38.67
CA PHE A 255 35.67 -23.05 -37.42
C PHE A 255 36.85 -22.11 -37.18
N GLY A 256 36.62 -20.98 -36.49
CA GLY A 256 37.67 -20.06 -36.06
C GLY A 256 37.85 -20.06 -34.54
N ARG A 257 39.07 -20.30 -34.06
CA ARG A 257 39.44 -20.34 -32.63
C ARG A 257 39.41 -18.92 -32.04
N ILE A 258 38.62 -18.70 -30.98
CA ILE A 258 38.57 -17.43 -30.25
C ILE A 258 39.84 -17.31 -29.39
N THR A 259 40.68 -16.30 -29.64
CA THR A 259 41.81 -15.96 -28.76
C THR A 259 41.50 -14.69 -27.96
N LYS A 260 41.89 -14.70 -26.68
CA LYS A 260 41.70 -13.57 -25.76
C LYS A 260 42.86 -12.58 -25.95
N ARG A 261 42.55 -11.31 -26.24
CA ARG A 261 43.56 -10.25 -26.36
C ARG A 261 44.13 -9.93 -24.97
N ARG A 262 45.46 -9.83 -24.84
CA ARG A 262 46.15 -9.33 -23.64
C ARG A 262 45.80 -7.87 -23.40
#